data_AF-A0A7R8VKR3-F1
#
_entry.id   AF-A0A7R8VKR3-F1
#
_cell.length_a   1.000
_cell.length_b   1.000
_cell.length_c   1.000
_cell.angle_alpha   90.00
_cell.angle_beta   90.00
_cell.angle_gamma   90.00
#
_symmetry.space_group_name_H-M   'P 1'
#
loop_
_entity.id
_entity.type
_entity.pdbx_description
1 polymer ?
#
loop_
_entity_poly.entity_id
_entity_poly.type
_entity_poly.pdbx_seq_one_letter_code
_entity_poly.pdbx_strand_id
1 'polypeptide(L)'
;MCFIVFIQVKDLVFNLHMILSDTVKMKEFQEDPEMLLDLMYRIAKGYQNSPDLRLTWLANMAQKHMERKNHTEAAMCLVHSAALVAEYLHMLEDQPQLPVGAVGLEMVSPNVLEESAVSDDVLSPEEEGVCLGNYFTESGLVGLLEQAASAFHSVIVKEANLKG
;
A
#
# COMPACT_ATOMS: atom_id res chain seq x y z
N MET A 1 1.45 -29.88 12.11
CA MET A 1 0.61 -28.91 12.85
C MET A 1 1.43 -28.08 13.84
N CYS A 2 2.13 -28.67 14.83
CA CYS A 2 2.91 -27.89 15.82
C CYS A 2 4.13 -27.12 15.25
N PHE A 3 4.78 -27.63 14.20
CA PHE A 3 5.92 -26.97 13.53
C PHE A 3 5.51 -25.73 12.71
N ILE A 4 4.33 -25.76 12.08
CA ILE A 4 3.82 -24.65 11.25
C ILE A 4 3.45 -23.47 12.14
N VAL A 5 2.74 -23.73 13.26
CA VAL A 5 2.40 -22.72 14.26
C VAL A 5 3.66 -22.08 14.86
N PHE A 6 4.73 -22.85 15.07
CA PHE A 6 5.98 -22.32 15.62
C PHE A 6 6.76 -21.44 14.64
N ILE A 7 6.67 -21.72 13.33
CA ILE A 7 7.24 -20.87 12.27
C ILE A 7 6.43 -19.57 12.18
N GLN A 8 5.10 -19.66 12.10
CA GLN A 8 4.23 -18.48 12.06
C GLN A 8 4.40 -17.54 13.27
N VAL A 9 4.52 -18.09 14.48
CA VAL A 9 4.79 -17.28 15.69
C VAL A 9 6.17 -16.63 15.63
N LYS A 10 7.19 -17.32 15.10
CA LYS A 10 8.53 -16.75 14.96
C LYS A 10 8.60 -15.65 13.91
N ASP A 11 7.95 -15.83 12.77
CA ASP A 11 7.90 -14.85 11.70
C ASP A 11 7.12 -13.61 12.15
N LEU A 12 6.01 -13.80 12.88
CA LEU A 12 5.26 -12.71 13.50
C LEU A 12 6.11 -11.92 14.51
N VAL A 13 6.85 -12.61 15.39
CA VAL A 13 7.74 -11.96 16.38
C VAL A 13 8.89 -11.23 15.69
N PHE A 14 9.46 -11.81 14.63
CA PHE A 14 10.53 -11.19 13.85
C PHE A 14 10.03 -9.93 13.13
N ASN A 15 8.88 -10.01 12.45
CA ASN A 15 8.22 -8.88 11.80
C ASN A 15 7.91 -7.77 12.81
N LEU A 16 7.36 -8.12 13.98
CA LEU A 16 7.06 -7.14 15.03
C LEU A 16 8.34 -6.47 15.56
N HIS A 17 9.39 -7.24 15.81
CA HIS A 17 10.67 -6.68 16.26
C HIS A 17 11.27 -5.75 15.20
N MET A 18 11.20 -6.10 13.92
CA MET A 18 11.66 -5.23 12.83
C MET A 18 10.84 -3.94 12.74
N ILE A 19 9.50 -4.02 12.78
CA ILE A 19 8.61 -2.85 12.79
C ILE A 19 8.95 -1.93 13.96
N LEU A 20 9.11 -2.48 15.17
CA LEU A 20 9.45 -1.69 16.35
C LEU A 20 10.83 -1.03 16.22
N SER A 21 11.83 -1.78 15.74
CA SER A 21 13.18 -1.25 15.51
C SER A 21 13.18 -0.12 14.48
N ASP A 22 12.47 -0.29 13.37
CA ASP A 22 12.40 0.71 12.32
C ASP A 22 11.58 1.93 12.75
N THR A 23 10.53 1.75 13.56
CA THR A 23 9.77 2.87 14.15
C THR A 23 10.63 3.72 15.09
N VAL A 24 11.54 3.11 15.86
CA VAL A 24 12.51 3.87 16.67
C VAL A 24 13.45 4.67 15.77
N LYS A 25 14.00 4.03 14.73
CA LYS A 25 14.89 4.69 13.76
C LYS A 25 14.21 5.84 13.02
N MET A 26 12.91 5.76 12.74
CA MET A 26 12.19 6.88 12.09
C MET A 26 12.33 8.20 12.87
N LYS A 27 12.43 8.15 14.21
CA LYS A 27 12.67 9.35 15.02
C LYS A 27 14.09 9.90 14.87
N GLU A 28 15.06 9.02 14.62
CA GLU A 28 16.48 9.39 14.47
C GLU A 28 16.75 9.99 13.09
N PHE A 29 16.03 9.54 12.06
CA PHE A 29 16.23 9.93 10.66
C PHE A 29 15.19 10.94 10.15
N GLN A 30 14.58 11.76 11.01
CA GLN A 30 13.59 12.76 10.54
C GLN A 30 14.18 13.79 9.56
N GLU A 31 15.47 14.08 9.70
CA GLU A 31 16.22 15.00 8.82
C GLU A 31 16.78 14.31 7.56
N ASP A 32 16.68 12.97 7.46
CA ASP A 32 17.08 12.21 6.28
C ASP A 32 15.82 11.74 5.52
N PRO A 33 15.41 12.47 4.48
CA PRO A 33 14.15 12.23 3.79
C PRO A 33 14.06 10.87 3.11
N GLU A 34 15.17 10.35 2.59
CA GLU A 34 15.22 9.08 1.85
C GLU A 34 15.20 7.92 2.83
N MET A 35 16.06 7.96 3.86
CA MET A 35 16.08 6.94 4.91
C MET A 35 14.74 6.84 5.65
N LEU A 36 14.08 7.98 5.91
CA LEU A 36 12.76 7.99 6.53
C LEU A 36 11.71 7.26 5.67
N LEU A 37 11.71 7.49 4.36
CA LEU A 37 10.77 6.82 3.45
C LEU A 37 11.08 5.32 3.32
N ASP A 38 12.35 4.93 3.28
CA ASP A 38 12.76 3.52 3.29
C ASP A 38 12.32 2.80 4.58
N LEU A 39 12.41 3.48 5.72
CA LEU A 39 11.91 2.97 7.00
C LEU A 39 10.38 2.84 6.98
N MET A 40 9.66 3.84 6.46
CA MET A 40 8.21 3.79 6.32
C MET A 40 7.77 2.64 5.42
N TYR A 41 8.43 2.44 4.28
CA TYR A 41 8.14 1.33 3.36
C TYR A 41 8.39 -0.03 4.02
N ARG A 42 9.50 -0.18 4.77
CA ARG A 42 9.79 -1.42 5.53
C ARG A 42 8.71 -1.72 6.58
N ILE A 43 8.26 -0.71 7.30
CA ILE A 43 7.17 -0.88 8.27
C ILE A 43 5.86 -1.23 7.54
N ALA A 44 5.53 -0.52 6.47
CA ALA A 44 4.37 -0.82 5.64
C ALA A 44 4.40 -2.26 5.14
N LYS A 45 5.59 -2.77 4.76
CA LYS A 45 5.78 -4.14 4.30
C LYS A 45 5.58 -5.16 5.42
N GLY A 46 5.99 -4.83 6.64
CA GLY A 46 5.70 -5.64 7.82
C GLY A 46 4.20 -5.80 8.13
N TYR A 47 3.35 -4.92 7.59
CA TYR A 47 1.88 -4.96 7.73
C TYR A 47 1.17 -5.52 6.49
N GLN A 48 1.84 -6.25 5.60
CA GLN A 48 1.21 -6.85 4.41
C GLN A 48 -0.02 -7.72 4.72
N ASN A 49 -0.04 -8.38 5.89
CA ASN A 49 -1.18 -9.22 6.31
C ASN A 49 -2.32 -8.42 6.97
N SER A 50 -2.23 -7.09 7.01
CA SER A 50 -3.25 -6.20 7.58
C SER A 50 -3.54 -5.07 6.58
N PRO A 51 -4.53 -5.26 5.68
CA PRO A 51 -4.78 -4.34 4.58
C PRO A 51 -5.08 -2.91 5.04
N ASP A 52 -5.83 -2.67 6.13
CA ASP A 52 -6.05 -1.30 6.65
C ASP A 52 -4.75 -0.62 7.11
N LEU A 53 -3.87 -1.37 7.78
CA LEU A 53 -2.59 -0.82 8.23
C LEU A 53 -1.68 -0.55 7.04
N ARG A 54 -1.59 -1.49 6.10
CA ARG A 54 -0.86 -1.32 4.83
C ARG A 54 -1.35 -0.07 4.09
N LEU A 55 -2.67 0.09 3.96
CA LEU A 55 -3.31 1.25 3.32
C LEU A 55 -2.99 2.56 4.06
N THR A 56 -3.06 2.55 5.38
CA THR A 56 -2.71 3.72 6.22
C THR A 56 -1.27 4.16 6.00
N TRP A 57 -0.33 3.22 5.92
CA TRP A 57 1.07 3.53 5.66
C TRP A 57 1.30 4.05 4.24
N LEU A 58 0.68 3.45 3.23
CA LEU A 58 0.73 3.94 1.85
C LEU A 58 0.18 5.37 1.74
N ALA A 59 -0.94 5.67 2.41
CA ALA A 59 -1.50 7.02 2.46
C ALA A 59 -0.56 8.03 3.14
N ASN A 60 0.06 7.64 4.27
CA ASN A 60 1.04 8.50 4.95
C ASN A 60 2.29 8.76 4.09
N MET A 61 2.78 7.75 3.36
CA MET A 61 3.91 7.92 2.43
C MET A 61 3.52 8.82 1.26
N ALA A 62 2.32 8.64 0.69
CA ALA A 62 1.81 9.52 -0.36
C ALA A 62 1.77 10.98 0.09
N GLN A 63 1.26 11.24 1.30
CA GLN A 63 1.24 12.58 1.88
C GLN A 63 2.65 13.15 2.05
N LYS A 64 3.61 12.37 2.56
CA LYS A 64 5.00 12.82 2.73
C LYS A 64 5.67 13.15 1.39
N HIS A 65 5.39 12.37 0.35
CA HIS A 65 5.83 12.68 -1.00
C HIS A 65 5.19 13.97 -1.54
N MET A 66 3.89 14.18 -1.31
CA MET A 66 3.20 15.42 -1.69
C MET A 66 3.78 16.67 -1.01
N GLU A 67 4.03 16.60 0.31
CA GLU A 67 4.66 17.69 1.08
C GLU A 67 6.01 18.12 0.48
N ARG A 68 6.75 17.16 -0.09
CA ARG A 68 8.05 17.37 -0.75
C ARG A 68 7.96 17.67 -2.24
N LYS A 69 6.75 17.71 -2.81
CA LYS A 69 6.48 17.87 -4.25
C LYS A 69 7.01 16.72 -5.12
N ASN A 70 7.17 15.53 -4.54
CA ASN A 70 7.50 14.29 -5.23
C ASN A 70 6.20 13.65 -5.75
N HIS A 71 5.59 14.28 -6.77
CA HIS A 71 4.24 13.94 -7.23
C HIS A 71 4.16 12.55 -7.86
N THR A 72 5.23 12.09 -8.53
CA THR A 72 5.29 10.76 -9.14
C THR A 72 5.25 9.67 -8.07
N GLU A 73 6.08 9.80 -7.04
CA GLU A 73 6.16 8.84 -5.94
C GLU A 73 4.87 8.84 -5.12
N ALA A 74 4.27 10.01 -4.89
CA ALA A 74 2.96 10.09 -4.24
C ALA A 74 1.87 9.41 -5.07
N ALA A 75 1.86 9.59 -6.40
CA ALA A 75 0.95 8.90 -7.29
C ALA A 75 1.16 7.39 -7.25
N MET A 76 2.42 6.93 -7.20
CA MET A 76 2.74 5.51 -7.06
C MET A 76 2.25 4.92 -5.74
N CYS A 77 2.39 5.61 -4.60
CA CYS A 77 1.80 5.17 -3.34
C CYS A 77 0.27 5.01 -3.44
N LEU A 78 -0.41 5.91 -4.16
CA LEU A 78 -1.86 5.83 -4.39
C LEU A 78 -2.24 4.69 -5.34
N VAL A 79 -1.41 4.39 -6.35
CA VAL A 79 -1.59 3.22 -7.24
C VAL A 79 -1.44 1.92 -6.47
N HIS A 80 -0.46 1.81 -5.57
CA HIS A 80 -0.35 0.66 -4.66
C HIS A 80 -1.57 0.56 -3.73
N SER A 81 -2.05 1.67 -3.17
CA SER A 81 -3.30 1.68 -2.37
C SER A 81 -4.50 1.17 -3.18
N ALA A 82 -4.64 1.60 -4.43
CA ALA A 82 -5.71 1.14 -5.31
C ALA A 82 -5.57 -0.36 -5.65
N ALA A 83 -4.35 -0.84 -5.88
CA ALA A 83 -4.08 -2.26 -6.15
C ALA A 83 -4.44 -3.14 -4.95
N LEU A 84 -4.07 -2.72 -3.74
CA LEU A 84 -4.44 -3.40 -2.50
C LEU A 84 -5.96 -3.48 -2.31
N VAL A 85 -6.68 -2.37 -2.55
CA VAL A 85 -8.15 -2.35 -2.45
C VAL A 85 -8.77 -3.23 -3.53
N ALA A 86 -8.27 -3.17 -4.77
CA ALA A 86 -8.76 -4.01 -5.87
C ALA A 86 -8.56 -5.51 -5.58
N GLU A 87 -7.39 -5.89 -5.07
CA GLU A 87 -7.11 -7.27 -4.61
C GLU A 87 -8.11 -7.70 -3.55
N TYR A 88 -8.31 -6.89 -2.52
CA TYR A 88 -9.24 -7.19 -1.44
C TYR A 88 -10.70 -7.35 -1.92
N LEU A 89 -11.16 -6.45 -2.79
CA LEU A 89 -12.50 -6.53 -3.37
C LEU A 89 -12.67 -7.78 -4.24
N HIS A 90 -11.67 -8.12 -5.04
CA HIS A 90 -11.68 -9.34 -5.87
C HIS A 90 -11.70 -10.62 -5.02
N MET A 91 -11.04 -10.61 -3.85
CA MET A 91 -11.11 -11.72 -2.90
C MET A 91 -12.48 -11.89 -2.26
N LEU A 92 -13.23 -10.79 -2.04
CA LEU A 92 -14.58 -10.83 -1.50
C LEU A 92 -15.58 -11.38 -2.52
N GLU A 93 -15.63 -10.75 -3.69
CA GLU A 93 -16.51 -11.14 -4.79
C GLU A 93 -15.85 -10.81 -6.12
N ASP A 94 -15.82 -11.79 -7.03
CA ASP A 94 -15.37 -11.55 -8.39
C ASP A 94 -16.44 -10.76 -9.16
N GLN A 95 -16.22 -9.46 -9.32
CA GLN A 95 -17.11 -8.55 -10.02
C GLN A 95 -16.55 -8.15 -11.39
N PRO A 96 -17.25 -8.42 -12.51
CA PRO A 96 -16.74 -8.16 -13.85
C PRO A 96 -16.39 -6.69 -14.17
N GLN A 97 -17.01 -5.74 -13.45
CA GLN A 97 -16.77 -4.31 -13.62
C GLN A 97 -15.54 -3.78 -12.87
N LEU A 98 -14.99 -4.55 -11.92
CA LEU A 98 -13.84 -4.15 -11.13
C LEU A 98 -12.54 -4.72 -11.73
N PRO A 99 -11.37 -4.13 -11.42
CA PRO A 99 -10.10 -4.72 -11.80
C PRO A 99 -9.96 -6.12 -11.21
N VAL A 100 -9.33 -7.02 -11.97
CA VAL A 100 -8.96 -8.35 -11.49
C VAL A 100 -7.80 -8.20 -10.52
N GLY A 101 -8.12 -7.91 -9.25
CA GLY A 101 -7.16 -7.68 -8.19
C GLY A 101 -6.06 -6.66 -8.52
N ALA A 102 -4.88 -6.85 -7.92
CA ALA A 102 -3.71 -6.03 -8.15
C ALA A 102 -3.17 -6.16 -9.59
N VAL A 103 -3.33 -7.32 -10.23
CA VAL A 103 -2.86 -7.53 -11.62
C VAL A 103 -3.58 -6.64 -12.63
N GLY A 104 -4.81 -6.21 -12.33
CA GLY A 104 -5.53 -5.21 -13.13
C GLY A 104 -4.79 -3.86 -13.26
N LEU A 105 -3.83 -3.58 -12.39
CA LEU A 105 -3.02 -2.35 -12.38
C LEU A 105 -1.56 -2.56 -12.82
N GLU A 106 -1.15 -3.78 -13.18
CA GLU A 106 0.23 -4.12 -13.57
C GLU A 106 0.74 -3.25 -14.75
N MET A 107 -0.17 -2.89 -15.66
CA MET A 107 0.12 -2.02 -16.80
C MET A 107 0.57 -0.61 -16.40
N VAL A 108 0.19 -0.14 -15.20
CA VAL A 108 0.66 1.14 -14.64
C VAL A 108 2.05 0.96 -14.04
N SER A 109 2.26 -0.12 -13.29
CA SER A 109 3.56 -0.50 -12.73
C SER A 109 3.56 -1.97 -12.33
N PRO A 110 4.61 -2.74 -12.65
CA PRO A 110 4.72 -4.13 -12.21
C PRO A 110 4.88 -4.27 -10.68
N ASN A 111 5.29 -3.20 -9.98
CA ASN A 111 5.50 -3.24 -8.54
C ASN A 111 4.19 -3.41 -7.76
N VAL A 112 3.02 -3.15 -8.37
CA VAL A 112 1.73 -3.31 -7.72
C VAL A 112 1.41 -4.77 -7.36
N LEU A 113 2.10 -5.72 -8.00
CA LEU A 113 1.99 -7.14 -7.68
C LEU A 113 2.50 -7.46 -6.26
N GLU A 114 3.23 -6.55 -5.62
CA GLU A 114 3.55 -6.65 -4.19
C GLU A 114 2.31 -6.61 -3.28
N GLU A 115 1.17 -6.11 -3.78
CA GLU A 115 -0.10 -6.06 -3.05
C GLU A 115 -1.00 -7.26 -3.33
N SER A 116 -0.58 -8.20 -4.18
CA SER A 116 -1.31 -9.44 -4.42
C SER A 116 -1.39 -10.28 -3.15
N ALA A 117 -2.55 -10.90 -2.94
CA ALA A 117 -2.78 -11.75 -1.78
C ALA A 117 -1.89 -13.00 -1.85
N VAL A 118 -1.16 -13.30 -0.77
CA VAL A 118 -0.35 -14.52 -0.68
C VAL A 118 -1.22 -15.64 -0.12
N SER A 119 -1.54 -16.63 -0.94
CA SER A 119 -2.63 -17.59 -0.74
C SER A 119 -2.64 -18.44 0.55
N ASP A 120 -1.55 -18.49 1.31
CA ASP A 120 -1.41 -19.41 2.45
C ASP A 120 -1.72 -18.78 3.83
N ASP A 121 -1.76 -17.44 3.95
CA ASP A 121 -1.88 -16.73 5.24
C ASP A 121 -3.03 -15.70 5.30
N VAL A 122 -3.89 -15.62 4.27
CA VAL A 122 -4.98 -14.64 4.26
C VAL A 122 -6.11 -15.13 5.17
N LEU A 123 -6.36 -14.38 6.24
CA LEU A 123 -7.62 -14.44 6.99
C LEU A 123 -8.76 -14.30 5.97
N SER A 124 -9.61 -15.32 5.87
CA SER A 124 -10.79 -15.27 5.00
C SER A 124 -11.54 -13.96 5.27
N PRO A 125 -11.86 -13.16 4.23
CA PRO A 125 -12.62 -11.91 4.39
C PRO A 125 -13.97 -12.09 5.10
N GLU A 126 -14.42 -13.35 5.17
CA GLU A 126 -15.62 -13.85 5.86
C GLU A 126 -15.60 -13.66 7.39
N GLU A 127 -14.43 -13.40 8.00
CA GLU A 127 -14.40 -12.91 9.38
C GLU A 127 -14.84 -11.43 9.39
N GLU A 128 -16.16 -11.21 9.47
CA GLU A 128 -16.80 -9.89 9.57
C GLU A 128 -16.00 -8.93 10.47
N GLY A 129 -15.38 -7.91 9.87
CA GLY A 129 -14.76 -6.79 10.59
C GLY A 129 -13.24 -6.63 10.47
N VAL A 130 -12.55 -7.39 9.61
CA VAL A 130 -11.10 -7.23 9.41
C VAL A 130 -10.75 -5.89 8.76
N CYS A 131 -11.59 -5.38 7.85
CA CYS A 131 -11.42 -4.05 7.25
C CYS A 131 -12.50 -3.08 7.67
N LEU A 132 -12.11 -2.01 8.38
CA LEU A 132 -13.03 -1.04 8.99
C LEU A 132 -13.04 0.30 8.23
N GLY A 133 -12.14 0.50 7.27
CA GLY A 133 -12.04 1.75 6.51
C GLY A 133 -13.06 1.88 5.38
N ASN A 134 -13.62 3.09 5.21
CA ASN A 134 -14.50 3.46 4.08
C ASN A 134 -13.84 3.29 2.68
N TYR A 135 -12.54 3.00 2.63
CA TYR A 135 -11.76 2.86 1.40
C TYR A 135 -11.89 1.50 0.73
N PHE A 136 -12.23 0.43 1.47
CA PHE A 136 -12.41 -0.93 0.91
C PHE A 136 -13.79 -1.09 0.28
N THR A 137 -14.09 -0.20 -0.65
CA THR A 137 -15.35 -0.15 -1.40
C THR A 137 -15.04 0.25 -2.84
N GLU A 138 -15.97 0.00 -3.77
CA GLU A 138 -15.82 0.47 -5.16
C GLU A 138 -15.59 1.98 -5.23
N SER A 139 -16.32 2.78 -4.45
CA SER A 139 -16.14 4.23 -4.41
C SER A 139 -14.77 4.64 -3.83
N GLY A 140 -14.27 3.90 -2.84
CA GLY A 140 -12.93 4.06 -2.30
C GLY A 140 -11.85 3.78 -3.34
N LEU A 141 -11.98 2.69 -4.10
CA LEU A 141 -11.08 2.34 -5.19
C LEU A 141 -11.06 3.44 -6.27
N VAL A 142 -12.23 3.89 -6.72
CA VAL A 142 -12.33 4.97 -7.71
C VAL A 142 -11.67 6.25 -7.18
N GLY A 143 -11.96 6.64 -5.93
CA GLY A 143 -11.35 7.82 -5.33
C GLY A 143 -9.82 7.75 -5.21
N LEU A 144 -9.24 6.57 -5.00
CA LEU A 144 -7.79 6.38 -5.00
C LEU A 144 -7.20 6.53 -6.41
N LEU A 145 -7.84 5.95 -7.42
CA LEU A 145 -7.42 6.05 -8.82
C LEU A 145 -7.51 7.48 -9.35
N GLU A 146 -8.57 8.22 -9.00
CA GLU A 146 -8.72 9.64 -9.36
C GLU A 146 -7.62 10.51 -8.73
N GLN A 147 -7.28 10.26 -7.46
CA GLN A 147 -6.17 10.95 -6.80
C GLN A 147 -4.83 10.63 -7.46
N ALA A 148 -4.57 9.37 -7.80
CA ALA A 148 -3.36 8.96 -8.50
C ALA A 148 -3.26 9.63 -9.88
N ALA A 149 -4.35 9.66 -10.64
CA ALA A 149 -4.41 10.31 -11.95
C ALA A 149 -4.16 11.82 -11.84
N SER A 150 -4.75 12.49 -10.86
CA SER A 150 -4.53 13.91 -10.58
C SER A 150 -3.06 14.23 -10.23
N ALA A 151 -2.44 13.37 -9.42
CA ALA A 151 -1.04 13.47 -9.07
C ALA A 151 -0.11 13.32 -10.29
N PHE A 152 -0.32 12.30 -11.13
CA PHE A 152 0.43 12.13 -12.38
C PHE A 152 0.21 13.29 -13.35
N HIS A 153 -1.01 13.77 -13.49
CA HIS A 153 -1.31 14.93 -14.35
C HIS A 153 -0.54 16.18 -13.91
N SER A 154 -0.43 16.39 -12.59
CA SER A 154 0.33 17.51 -12.02
C SER A 154 1.82 17.46 -12.38
N VAL A 155 2.40 16.27 -12.58
CA VAL A 155 3.78 16.10 -13.08
C VAL A 155 3.85 16.53 -14.54
N ILE A 156 2.96 16.00 -15.39
CA ILE A 156 2.96 16.24 -16.84
C ILE A 156 2.81 17.74 -17.14
N VAL A 157 1.90 18.44 -16.46
CA VAL A 157 1.68 19.88 -16.67
C VAL A 157 2.92 20.70 -16.27
N LYS A 158 3.61 20.32 -15.19
CA LYS A 158 4.85 21.00 -14.77
C LYS A 158 5.97 20.82 -15.78
N GLU A 159 6.15 19.59 -16.29
CA GLU A 159 7.13 19.29 -17.34
C GLU A 159 6.85 20.07 -18.63
N ALA A 160 5.58 20.21 -19.01
CA ALA A 160 5.19 21.00 -20.18
C ALA A 160 5.51 22.50 -20.02
N ASN A 161 5.28 23.05 -18.82
CA ASN A 161 5.53 24.47 -18.52
C ASN A 161 7.03 24.82 -18.39
N LEU A 162 7.91 23.85 -18.14
CA LEU A 162 9.36 24.06 -18.10
C LEU A 162 10.03 24.04 -19.48
N LYS A 163 9.33 23.55 -20.51
CA LYS A 163 9.84 23.39 -21.88
C LYS A 163 9.34 24.47 -22.85
N GLY A 164 8.51 25.41 -22.39
CA GLY A 164 8.00 26.56 -23.16
C GLY A 164 8.58 27.88 -22.65
#